data_AF-A0A7W9EFU0-F1
#
_entry.id   AF-A0A7W9EFU0-F1
#
_cell.length_a   1.000
_cell.length_b   1.000
_cell.length_c   1.000
_cell.angle_alpha   90.00
_cell.angle_beta   90.00
_cell.angle_gamma   90.00
#
_symmetry.space_group_name_H-M   'P 1'
#
loop_
_entity.id
_entity.type
_entity.pdbx_description
1 polymer ?
#
loop_
_entity_poly.entity_id
_entity_poly.type
_entity_poly.pdbx_seq_one_letter_code
_entity_poly.pdbx_strand_id
1 'polypeptide(L)'
;MSQHYCGKCGQRLPDGARFCTACGAPVDAAPVSPITPATEIATEPAFTPAPKAAPEPAYRAAPDPVPDESGGGNRTTLIIAGAMIAILVLLIGYMVIAGRDSDEGVASNAAASAMNAAAPVVALAPEVPAHVDEFLSAQDEQVDVVGEARMRDRPTAKDTQILSVLKPNQVLSGRWVKGVDPATRWIKVDVDGKSGYVWEGNLAAHLTQADYQALDLATFDGKYPMDRVGSRTFATDPVVKRLIGDAVPRDILQRMQASPGPASPIVYGDGELLSWSCKQHDCGAQNWSVFILDGPRKFARVCYHDEEKMGDSSEWYERGKSTGRQPGGCPSEFDGI
;
A
#
# COMPACT_ATOMS: atom_id res chain seq x y z
N MET A 1 -30.85 -24.54 33.59
CA MET A 1 -30.08 -23.62 32.73
C MET A 1 -30.24 -24.11 31.31
N SER A 2 -31.12 -23.47 30.53
CA SER A 2 -31.45 -23.88 29.17
C SER A 2 -30.39 -23.29 28.23
N GLN A 3 -29.58 -24.14 27.59
CA GLN A 3 -28.56 -23.67 26.65
C GLN A 3 -29.21 -23.36 25.29
N HIS A 4 -29.18 -22.10 24.88
CA HIS A 4 -29.68 -21.67 23.58
C HIS A 4 -28.52 -21.43 22.60
N TYR A 5 -28.76 -21.68 21.32
CA TYR A 5 -27.78 -21.55 20.24
C TYR A 5 -28.33 -20.66 19.13
N CYS A 6 -27.45 -19.94 18.45
CA CYS A 6 -27.79 -19.07 17.34
C CYS A 6 -28.32 -19.90 16.16
N GLY A 7 -29.55 -19.63 15.71
CA GLY A 7 -30.13 -20.32 14.55
C GLY A 7 -29.43 -20.03 13.22
N LYS A 8 -28.59 -18.98 13.14
CA LYS A 8 -27.86 -18.61 11.92
C LYS A 8 -26.47 -19.24 11.81
N CYS A 9 -25.71 -19.29 12.91
CA CYS A 9 -24.31 -19.76 12.87
C CYS A 9 -23.99 -20.89 13.86
N GLY A 10 -24.95 -21.32 14.69
CA GLY A 10 -24.77 -22.43 15.64
C GLY A 10 -23.96 -22.10 16.90
N GLN A 11 -23.49 -20.86 17.07
CA GLN A 11 -22.77 -20.45 18.28
C GLN A 11 -23.67 -20.53 19.51
N ARG A 12 -23.14 -21.01 20.63
CA ARG A 12 -23.83 -20.95 21.93
C ARG A 12 -24.03 -19.50 22.36
N LEU A 13 -25.25 -19.16 22.73
CA LEU A 13 -25.61 -17.82 23.18
C LEU A 13 -25.61 -17.76 24.72
N PRO A 14 -25.12 -16.66 25.31
CA PRO A 14 -25.29 -16.42 26.74
C PRO A 14 -26.78 -16.16 27.05
N ASP A 15 -27.20 -16.46 28.28
CA ASP A 15 -28.58 -16.28 28.72
C ASP A 15 -29.01 -14.80 28.58
N GLY A 16 -30.15 -14.55 27.94
CA GLY A 16 -30.67 -13.20 27.69
C GLY A 16 -30.05 -12.44 26.51
N ALA A 17 -29.23 -13.08 25.69
CA ALA A 17 -28.68 -12.45 24.48
C ALA A 17 -29.79 -12.04 23.50
N ARG A 18 -29.82 -10.76 23.11
CA ARG A 18 -30.73 -10.25 22.06
C ARG A 18 -30.12 -10.33 20.66
N PHE A 19 -28.79 -10.50 20.59
CA PHE A 19 -28.02 -10.65 19.34
C PHE A 19 -26.87 -11.64 19.56
N CYS A 20 -26.47 -12.33 18.50
CA CYS A 20 -25.35 -13.26 18.51
C CYS A 20 -24.02 -12.50 18.52
N THR A 21 -23.22 -12.66 19.56
CA THR A 21 -21.90 -12.01 19.69
C THR A 21 -20.87 -12.50 18.67
N ALA A 22 -21.09 -13.65 18.03
CA ALA A 22 -20.19 -14.19 17.03
C ALA A 22 -20.51 -13.76 15.58
N CYS A 23 -21.78 -13.51 15.25
CA CYS A 23 -22.19 -13.20 13.87
C CYS A 23 -23.17 -12.02 13.72
N GLY A 24 -23.57 -11.38 14.82
CA GLY A 24 -24.46 -10.23 14.85
C GLY A 24 -25.95 -10.51 14.62
N ALA A 25 -26.34 -11.77 14.36
CA ALA A 25 -27.74 -12.10 14.10
C ALA A 25 -28.64 -11.85 15.32
N PRO A 26 -29.83 -11.23 15.16
CA PRO A 26 -30.78 -11.06 16.25
C PRO A 26 -31.29 -12.41 16.75
N VAL A 27 -31.53 -12.50 18.04
CA VAL A 27 -32.06 -13.68 18.74
C VAL A 27 -33.48 -13.29 19.17
N ASP A 28 -34.47 -13.99 18.60
CA ASP A 28 -35.91 -13.76 18.69
C ASP A 28 -36.47 -12.53 17.92
N ALA A 29 -36.73 -12.72 16.63
CA ALA A 29 -37.81 -12.00 15.94
C ALA A 29 -38.94 -13.00 15.66
N ALA A 30 -40.02 -12.92 16.43
CA ALA A 30 -41.27 -13.58 16.04
C ALA A 30 -41.72 -13.06 14.66
N PRO A 31 -42.31 -13.91 13.78
CA PRO A 31 -42.69 -13.49 12.44
C PRO A 31 -43.77 -12.41 12.52
N VAL A 32 -43.48 -11.24 11.95
CA VAL A 32 -44.43 -10.14 11.83
C VAL A 32 -45.52 -10.55 10.85
N SER A 33 -46.72 -10.84 11.35
CA SER A 33 -47.92 -10.95 10.49
C SER A 33 -48.37 -9.55 10.05
N PRO A 34 -48.93 -9.39 8.84
CA PRO A 34 -49.27 -8.09 8.29
C PRO A 34 -50.54 -7.53 8.94
N ILE A 35 -50.48 -6.30 9.44
CA ILE A 35 -51.65 -5.55 9.89
C ILE A 35 -52.16 -4.63 8.78
N THR A 36 -53.43 -4.86 8.42
CA THR A 36 -54.35 -4.02 7.65
C THR A 36 -54.53 -2.63 8.32
N PRO A 37 -54.77 -1.55 7.57
CA PRO A 37 -54.79 -0.20 8.14
C PRO A 37 -56.14 0.15 8.78
N ALA A 38 -56.09 0.75 9.98
CA ALA A 38 -57.20 1.51 10.55
C ALA A 38 -56.68 2.60 11.50
N THR A 39 -56.92 3.84 11.06
CA THR A 39 -57.10 5.09 11.81
C THR A 39 -57.43 4.93 13.30
N GLU A 40 -56.72 5.63 14.19
CA GLU A 40 -57.22 6.83 14.90
C GLU A 40 -56.22 7.34 15.96
N ILE A 41 -55.84 8.60 15.79
CA ILE A 41 -55.24 9.61 16.68
C ILE A 41 -54.96 9.18 18.14
N ALA A 42 -53.67 9.15 18.50
CA ALA A 42 -53.20 9.33 19.86
C ALA A 42 -52.07 10.37 19.87
N THR A 43 -52.30 11.43 20.64
CA THR A 43 -51.51 12.63 20.82
C THR A 43 -50.02 12.34 21.04
N GLU A 44 -49.18 12.92 20.20
CA GLU A 44 -47.73 12.95 20.35
C GLU A 44 -47.37 13.70 21.65
N PRO A 45 -46.61 13.11 22.60
CA PRO A 45 -46.01 13.91 23.64
C PRO A 45 -44.92 14.76 22.97
N ALA A 46 -45.11 16.08 23.00
CA ALA A 46 -44.16 17.06 22.52
C ALA A 46 -42.75 16.70 23.03
N PHE A 47 -41.86 16.38 22.10
CA PHE A 47 -40.43 16.33 22.37
C PHE A 47 -40.01 17.75 22.80
N THR A 48 -39.79 17.93 24.10
CA THR A 48 -38.99 19.06 24.58
C THR A 48 -37.62 18.99 23.90
N PRO A 49 -37.18 20.04 23.21
CA PRO A 49 -35.83 20.07 22.66
C PRO A 49 -34.84 19.89 23.82
N ALA A 50 -33.84 19.04 23.60
CA ALA A 50 -32.76 18.83 24.55
C ALA A 50 -32.13 20.18 24.94
N PRO A 51 -31.78 20.40 26.23
CA PRO A 51 -31.12 21.61 26.66
C PRO A 51 -29.86 21.82 25.84
N LYS A 52 -29.76 23.01 25.21
CA LYS A 52 -28.54 23.46 24.54
C LYS A 52 -27.40 23.33 25.54
N ALA A 53 -26.38 22.54 25.19
CA ALA A 53 -25.19 22.38 26.02
C ALA A 53 -24.67 23.76 26.42
N ALA A 54 -24.42 23.93 27.72
CA ALA A 54 -23.78 25.13 28.24
C ALA A 54 -22.43 25.35 27.51
N PRO A 55 -22.01 26.60 27.26
CA PRO A 55 -20.70 26.84 26.69
C PRO A 55 -19.64 26.21 27.60
N GLU A 56 -18.77 25.42 26.97
CA GLU A 56 -17.59 24.85 27.59
C GLU A 56 -16.79 25.96 28.29
N PRO A 57 -16.32 25.77 29.54
CA PRO A 57 -15.52 26.79 30.20
C PRO A 57 -14.28 27.05 29.35
N ALA A 58 -14.10 28.30 28.94
CA ALA A 58 -12.96 28.74 28.15
C ALA A 58 -11.66 28.19 28.77
N TYR A 59 -11.05 27.24 28.08
CA TYR A 59 -9.71 26.77 28.38
C TYR A 59 -8.80 27.99 28.36
N ARG A 60 -8.30 28.37 29.55
CA ARG A 60 -7.27 29.41 29.64
C ARG A 60 -6.03 28.84 28.97
N ALA A 61 -5.53 29.54 27.96
CA ALA A 61 -4.24 29.26 27.35
C ALA A 61 -3.20 29.03 28.46
N ALA A 62 -2.49 27.91 28.39
CA ALA A 62 -1.32 27.68 29.23
C ALA A 62 -0.29 28.80 28.95
N PRO A 63 0.41 29.32 29.97
CA PRO A 63 1.47 30.29 29.75
C PRO A 63 2.57 29.68 28.88
N ASP A 64 3.13 30.48 27.98
CA ASP A 64 4.21 30.08 27.07
C ASP A 64 5.36 29.40 27.84
N PRO A 65 5.96 28.33 27.29
CA PRO A 65 7.13 27.72 27.88
C PRO A 65 8.30 28.71 27.88
N VAL A 66 8.89 28.91 29.05
CA VAL A 66 10.09 29.74 29.26
C VAL A 66 11.26 29.11 28.48
N PRO A 67 12.06 29.88 27.71
CA PRO A 67 13.23 29.33 27.03
C PRO A 67 14.26 28.83 28.05
N ASP A 68 14.62 27.55 27.97
CA ASP A 68 15.74 26.99 28.72
C ASP A 68 17.05 27.24 27.96
N GLU A 69 17.83 28.21 28.44
CA GLU A 69 19.19 28.46 27.99
C GLU A 69 20.14 27.46 28.67
N SER A 70 20.32 26.28 28.08
CA SER A 70 21.42 25.37 28.45
C SER A 70 22.40 25.19 27.30
N GLY A 71 23.47 26.01 27.34
CA GLY A 71 24.64 25.89 26.47
C GLY A 71 25.40 24.59 26.74
N GLY A 72 25.43 23.70 25.75
CA GLY A 72 26.22 22.46 25.76
C GLY A 72 27.12 22.36 24.53
N GLY A 73 28.42 22.60 24.72
CA GLY A 73 29.45 22.62 23.68
C GLY A 73 29.63 21.29 22.92
N ASN A 74 29.68 21.42 21.60
CA ASN A 74 29.75 20.36 20.59
C ASN A 74 31.12 19.64 20.56
N ARG A 75 31.25 18.54 21.33
CA ARG A 75 32.42 17.63 21.29
C ARG A 75 32.35 16.55 20.22
N THR A 76 31.21 16.38 19.54
CA THR A 76 30.97 15.33 18.53
C THR A 76 31.51 15.69 17.15
N THR A 77 31.68 16.96 16.82
CA THR A 77 32.17 17.40 15.49
C THR A 77 33.68 17.18 15.30
N LEU A 78 34.46 17.17 16.38
CA LEU A 78 35.91 16.91 16.32
C LEU A 78 36.25 15.43 16.11
N ILE A 79 35.39 14.51 16.55
CA ILE A 79 35.61 13.05 16.41
C ILE A 79 35.37 12.60 14.95
N ILE A 80 34.34 13.14 14.30
CA ILE A 80 34.00 12.80 12.91
C ILE A 80 35.05 13.36 11.93
N ALA A 81 35.56 14.58 12.18
CA ALA A 81 36.62 15.16 11.37
C ALA A 81 37.95 14.39 11.47
N GLY A 82 38.31 13.90 12.66
CA GLY A 82 39.51 13.08 12.86
C GLY A 82 39.46 11.73 12.15
N ALA A 83 38.30 11.05 12.18
CA ALA A 83 38.11 9.77 11.49
C ALA A 83 38.20 9.92 9.95
N MET A 84 37.62 10.98 9.40
CA MET A 84 37.69 11.26 7.96
C MET A 84 39.11 11.55 7.47
N ILE A 85 39.91 12.27 8.26
CA ILE A 85 41.31 12.55 7.94
C ILE A 85 42.15 11.27 8.00
N ALA A 86 41.93 10.41 9.00
CA ALA A 86 42.64 9.13 9.11
C ALA A 86 42.32 8.18 7.93
N ILE A 87 41.05 8.12 7.50
CA ILE A 87 40.63 7.34 6.33
C ILE A 87 41.26 7.91 5.05
N LEU A 88 41.30 9.24 4.89
CA LEU A 88 41.92 9.87 3.73
C LEU A 88 43.42 9.58 3.64
N VAL A 89 44.14 9.62 4.76
CA VAL A 89 45.58 9.29 4.82
C VAL A 89 45.82 7.82 4.49
N LEU A 90 44.95 6.91 4.95
CA LEU A 90 45.03 5.49 4.60
C LEU A 90 44.78 5.24 3.10
N LEU A 91 43.81 5.93 2.50
CA LEU A 91 43.52 5.82 1.06
C LEU A 91 44.67 6.37 0.20
N ILE A 92 45.25 7.50 0.60
CA ILE A 92 46.42 8.07 -0.09
C ILE A 92 47.63 7.14 0.05
N GLY A 93 47.86 6.58 1.25
CA GLY A 93 48.90 5.58 1.47
C GLY A 93 48.73 4.33 0.61
N TYR A 94 47.48 3.84 0.47
CA TYR A 94 47.16 2.71 -0.39
C TYR A 94 47.43 2.99 -1.88
N MET A 95 47.08 4.19 -2.38
CA MET A 95 47.36 4.56 -3.78
C MET A 95 48.86 4.69 -4.07
N VAL A 96 49.67 5.12 -3.10
CA VAL A 96 51.14 5.18 -3.26
C VAL A 96 51.77 3.78 -3.29
N ILE A 97 51.20 2.81 -2.57
CA ILE A 97 51.67 1.42 -2.56
C ILE A 97 51.21 0.68 -3.83
N ALA A 98 49.96 0.88 -4.25
CA ALA A 98 49.38 0.19 -5.41
C ALA A 98 49.80 0.80 -6.77
N GLY A 99 50.39 2.00 -6.79
CA GLY A 99 50.81 2.70 -8.00
C GLY A 99 52.21 2.33 -8.54
N ARG A 100 52.89 1.34 -7.96
CA ARG A 100 54.18 0.83 -8.46
C ARG A 100 53.99 -0.58 -9.01
N ASP A 101 53.47 -0.67 -10.22
CA ASP A 101 53.82 -1.71 -11.22
C ASP A 101 52.94 -1.50 -12.45
N SER A 102 53.47 -0.81 -13.46
CA SER A 102 52.96 -0.81 -14.83
C SER A 102 54.07 -0.31 -15.74
N ASP A 103 54.85 -1.22 -16.28
CA ASP A 103 55.47 -1.07 -17.60
C ASP A 103 55.78 -2.45 -18.17
N GLU A 104 55.17 -2.75 -19.31
CA GLU A 104 55.84 -3.08 -20.58
C GLU A 104 54.86 -3.84 -21.50
N GLY A 105 54.52 -3.21 -22.62
CA GLY A 105 53.83 -3.84 -23.73
C GLY A 105 54.80 -4.55 -24.66
N VAL A 106 54.33 -5.57 -25.38
CA VAL A 106 54.97 -6.05 -26.62
C VAL A 106 53.91 -6.46 -27.64
N ALA A 107 54.16 -6.02 -28.87
CA ALA A 107 53.38 -6.17 -30.08
C ALA A 107 53.05 -7.62 -30.49
N SER A 108 51.89 -7.78 -31.15
CA SER A 108 51.53 -9.01 -31.86
C SER A 108 52.15 -9.02 -33.26
N ASN A 109 52.95 -10.03 -33.58
CA ASN A 109 53.27 -10.41 -34.95
C ASN A 109 52.53 -11.69 -35.34
N ALA A 110 51.88 -11.60 -36.50
CA ALA A 110 51.72 -12.60 -37.55
C ALA A 110 51.62 -14.09 -37.18
N ALA A 111 50.42 -14.61 -37.46
CA ALA A 111 50.10 -15.90 -38.06
C ALA A 111 51.26 -16.91 -38.27
N ALA A 112 51.20 -17.99 -37.48
CA ALA A 112 51.72 -19.29 -37.88
C ALA A 112 50.64 -20.34 -37.68
N SER A 113 50.47 -21.14 -38.73
CA SER A 113 49.58 -22.27 -38.91
C SER A 113 49.62 -23.26 -37.73
N ALA A 114 48.46 -23.69 -37.24
CA ALA A 114 48.33 -24.81 -36.31
C ALA A 114 47.34 -25.84 -36.86
N MET A 115 47.89 -27.00 -37.21
CA MET A 115 47.19 -28.24 -37.48
C MET A 115 46.62 -28.81 -36.18
N ASN A 116 45.41 -29.36 -36.25
CA ASN A 116 44.82 -30.42 -35.42
C ASN A 116 45.35 -30.62 -33.99
N ALA A 117 44.55 -30.21 -33.01
CA ALA A 117 44.47 -30.88 -31.71
C ALA A 117 43.01 -30.88 -31.26
N ALA A 118 42.46 -32.07 -31.04
CA ALA A 118 41.09 -32.27 -30.55
C ALA A 118 40.92 -31.62 -29.17
N ALA A 119 39.92 -30.74 -29.04
CA ALA A 119 39.55 -30.12 -27.78
C ALA A 119 39.01 -31.18 -26.79
N PRO A 120 39.27 -31.04 -25.47
CA PRO A 120 38.68 -31.91 -24.47
C PRO A 120 37.17 -31.65 -24.41
N VAL A 121 36.40 -32.74 -24.41
CA VAL A 121 34.95 -32.73 -24.22
C VAL A 121 34.69 -32.25 -22.80
N VAL A 122 34.34 -30.96 -22.65
CA VAL A 122 33.82 -30.42 -21.40
C VAL A 122 32.51 -31.15 -21.13
N ALA A 123 32.44 -31.89 -20.02
CA ALA A 123 31.21 -32.50 -19.56
C ALA A 123 30.17 -31.39 -19.35
N LEU A 124 29.14 -31.39 -20.20
CA LEU A 124 27.99 -30.52 -20.06
C LEU A 124 27.42 -30.73 -18.66
N ALA A 125 27.34 -29.64 -17.89
CA ALA A 125 26.60 -29.65 -16.63
C ALA A 125 25.20 -30.24 -16.86
N PRO A 126 24.66 -31.05 -15.94
CA PRO A 126 23.35 -31.66 -16.14
C PRO A 126 22.33 -30.56 -16.41
N GLU A 127 21.66 -30.64 -17.56
CA GLU A 127 20.58 -29.73 -17.92
C GLU A 127 19.49 -29.85 -16.85
N VAL A 128 19.32 -28.81 -16.04
CA VAL A 128 18.20 -28.74 -15.09
C VAL A 128 16.93 -28.78 -15.94
N PRO A 129 16.01 -29.74 -15.71
CA PRO A 129 14.83 -29.90 -16.54
C PRO A 129 14.10 -28.56 -16.71
N ALA A 130 13.78 -28.22 -17.96
CA ALA A 130 13.01 -27.02 -18.26
C ALA A 130 11.68 -27.08 -17.50
N HIS A 131 11.31 -25.97 -16.85
CA HIS A 131 9.99 -25.86 -16.26
C HIS A 131 8.95 -25.90 -17.39
N VAL A 132 7.89 -26.69 -17.19
CA VAL A 132 6.76 -26.74 -18.12
C VAL A 132 5.67 -25.81 -17.58
N ASP A 133 5.28 -24.84 -18.39
CA ASP A 133 4.29 -23.84 -18.00
C ASP A 133 2.89 -24.45 -17.87
N GLU A 134 2.30 -24.31 -16.67
CA GLU A 134 0.86 -24.51 -16.46
C GLU A 134 0.18 -23.15 -16.57
N PHE A 135 -0.30 -22.81 -17.78
CA PHE A 135 -0.95 -21.53 -18.05
C PHE A 135 -2.31 -21.42 -17.35
N LEU A 136 -2.51 -20.30 -16.66
CA LEU A 136 -3.75 -19.90 -15.99
C LEU A 136 -4.60 -18.96 -16.85
N SER A 137 -4.01 -18.31 -17.86
CA SER A 137 -4.72 -17.46 -18.82
C SER A 137 -4.63 -18.03 -20.23
N ALA A 138 -5.72 -17.90 -21.00
CA ALA A 138 -5.77 -18.34 -22.41
C ALA A 138 -5.06 -17.37 -23.35
N GLN A 139 -5.04 -16.09 -23.00
CA GLN A 139 -4.49 -15.00 -23.79
C GLN A 139 -3.50 -14.18 -22.95
N ASP A 140 -2.75 -13.35 -23.65
CA ASP A 140 -1.90 -12.34 -23.04
C ASP A 140 -2.76 -11.29 -22.32
N GLU A 141 -2.30 -10.90 -21.13
CA GLU A 141 -2.87 -9.84 -20.32
C GLU A 141 -1.82 -8.75 -20.12
N GLN A 142 -2.30 -7.50 -20.06
CA GLN A 142 -1.45 -6.37 -19.73
C GLN A 142 -1.46 -6.09 -18.23
N VAL A 143 -0.28 -5.88 -17.67
CA VAL A 143 -0.08 -5.59 -16.25
C VAL A 143 0.92 -4.45 -16.08
N ASP A 144 0.71 -3.63 -15.05
CA ASP A 144 1.66 -2.61 -14.65
C ASP A 144 2.58 -3.15 -13.57
N VAL A 145 3.86 -2.82 -13.67
CA VAL A 145 4.84 -3.03 -12.61
C VAL A 145 4.65 -1.96 -11.53
N VAL A 146 4.24 -2.36 -10.31
CA VAL A 146 3.84 -1.43 -9.22
C VAL A 146 4.97 -1.15 -8.22
N GLY A 147 6.19 -1.53 -8.54
CA GLY A 147 7.40 -1.39 -7.73
C GLY A 147 8.58 -2.03 -8.45
N GLU A 148 9.78 -2.05 -7.88
CA GLU A 148 10.89 -2.81 -8.48
C GLU A 148 10.50 -4.30 -8.56
N ALA A 149 10.52 -4.88 -9.76
CA ALA A 149 10.15 -6.28 -9.98
C ALA A 149 11.30 -7.05 -10.61
N ARG A 150 11.57 -8.25 -10.09
CA ARG A 150 12.63 -9.12 -10.62
C ARG A 150 12.01 -10.10 -11.61
N MET A 151 12.42 -10.02 -12.87
CA MET A 151 12.11 -11.03 -13.88
C MET A 151 13.09 -12.18 -13.74
N ARG A 152 12.58 -13.40 -13.63
CA ARG A 152 13.35 -14.60 -13.30
C ARG A 152 13.27 -15.64 -14.40
N ASP A 153 14.23 -16.56 -14.42
CA ASP A 153 14.27 -17.69 -15.37
C ASP A 153 13.26 -18.80 -15.04
N ARG A 154 12.70 -18.82 -13.83
CA ARG A 154 11.62 -19.72 -13.41
C ARG A 154 10.59 -18.99 -12.52
N PRO A 155 9.33 -19.47 -12.45
CA PRO A 155 8.28 -18.87 -11.64
C PRO A 155 8.39 -19.29 -10.16
N THR A 156 9.53 -18.97 -9.53
CA THR A 156 9.80 -19.17 -8.12
C THR A 156 10.89 -18.23 -7.60
N ALA A 157 10.82 -17.87 -6.32
CA ALA A 157 11.82 -17.02 -5.68
C ALA A 157 13.10 -17.79 -5.28
N LYS A 158 13.03 -19.12 -5.14
CA LYS A 158 14.13 -19.97 -4.68
C LYS A 158 14.85 -20.60 -5.86
N ASP A 159 16.18 -20.63 -5.82
CA ASP A 159 17.03 -21.31 -6.81
C ASP A 159 16.80 -20.84 -8.26
N THR A 160 16.59 -19.53 -8.44
CA THR A 160 16.37 -18.89 -9.76
C THR A 160 17.34 -17.76 -10.03
N GLN A 161 17.62 -17.53 -11.31
CA GLN A 161 18.41 -16.43 -11.79
C GLN A 161 17.52 -15.22 -12.09
N ILE A 162 17.99 -14.03 -11.71
CA ILE A 162 17.33 -12.77 -12.08
C ILE A 162 17.82 -12.41 -13.49
N LEU A 163 16.92 -12.44 -14.46
CA LEU A 163 17.18 -12.13 -15.87
C LEU A 163 17.19 -10.62 -16.15
N SER A 164 16.35 -9.88 -15.42
CA SER A 164 16.22 -8.42 -15.51
C SER A 164 15.56 -7.85 -14.25
N VAL A 165 15.77 -6.55 -14.01
CA VAL A 165 15.08 -5.77 -12.98
C VAL A 165 14.19 -4.75 -13.70
N LEU A 166 12.89 -4.90 -13.52
CA LEU A 166 11.84 -4.09 -14.12
C LEU A 166 11.53 -2.90 -13.22
N LYS A 167 11.33 -1.75 -13.83
CA LYS A 167 11.06 -0.47 -13.15
C LYS A 167 9.55 -0.29 -12.92
N PRO A 168 9.16 0.45 -11.87
CA PRO A 168 7.78 0.87 -11.69
C PRO A 168 7.20 1.54 -12.94
N ASN A 169 5.90 1.36 -13.17
CA ASN A 169 5.11 1.90 -14.29
C ASN A 169 5.47 1.35 -15.67
N GLN A 170 6.31 0.30 -15.76
CA GLN A 170 6.43 -0.46 -17.00
C GLN A 170 5.17 -1.30 -17.21
N VAL A 171 4.62 -1.27 -18.43
CA VAL A 171 3.55 -2.16 -18.86
C VAL A 171 4.19 -3.42 -19.43
N LEU A 172 3.78 -4.57 -18.91
CA LEU A 172 4.16 -5.89 -19.43
C LEU A 172 2.96 -6.51 -20.13
N SER A 173 3.22 -7.29 -21.18
CA SER A 173 2.26 -8.18 -21.82
C SER A 173 2.75 -9.61 -21.64
N GLY A 174 1.87 -10.50 -21.21
CA GLY A 174 2.24 -11.90 -21.03
C GLY A 174 1.10 -12.76 -20.52
N ARG A 175 1.40 -14.04 -20.27
CA ARG A 175 0.39 -15.00 -19.82
C ARG A 175 0.62 -15.41 -18.38
N TRP A 176 -0.47 -15.53 -17.64
CA TRP A 176 -0.40 -16.03 -16.27
C TRP A 176 -0.04 -17.51 -16.27
N VAL A 177 0.90 -17.88 -15.41
CA VAL A 177 1.32 -19.24 -15.14
C VAL A 177 1.29 -19.51 -13.65
N LYS A 178 1.07 -20.77 -13.29
CA LYS A 178 1.21 -21.24 -11.92
C LYS A 178 2.69 -21.23 -11.52
N GLY A 179 2.96 -20.82 -10.28
CA GLY A 179 4.31 -20.91 -9.73
C GLY A 179 4.72 -22.35 -9.45
N VAL A 180 6.03 -22.55 -9.23
CA VAL A 180 6.53 -23.83 -8.69
C VAL A 180 5.92 -24.09 -7.31
N ASP A 181 5.73 -23.02 -6.52
CA ASP A 181 4.81 -23.04 -5.38
C ASP A 181 3.37 -22.83 -5.90
N PRO A 182 2.48 -23.84 -5.76
CA PRO A 182 1.10 -23.77 -6.26
C PRO A 182 0.26 -22.63 -5.66
N ALA A 183 0.65 -22.08 -4.50
CA ALA A 183 -0.02 -20.94 -3.89
C ALA A 183 0.36 -19.60 -4.54
N THR A 184 1.31 -19.60 -5.47
CA THR A 184 1.78 -18.39 -6.14
C THR A 184 1.40 -18.39 -7.62
N ARG A 185 1.16 -17.21 -8.16
CA ARG A 185 1.01 -16.99 -9.60
C ARG A 185 2.04 -15.99 -10.12
N TRP A 186 2.45 -16.20 -11.36
CA TRP A 186 3.48 -15.43 -12.05
C TRP A 186 3.01 -15.11 -13.46
N ILE A 187 3.45 -14.00 -14.04
CA ILE A 187 3.23 -13.72 -15.47
C ILE A 187 4.50 -14.07 -16.23
N LYS A 188 4.37 -14.88 -17.28
CA LYS A 188 5.44 -15.15 -18.24
C LYS A 188 5.44 -14.06 -19.30
N VAL A 189 6.56 -13.38 -19.46
CA VAL A 189 6.73 -12.19 -20.30
C VAL A 189 8.00 -12.31 -21.13
N ASP A 190 8.01 -11.64 -22.27
CA ASP A 190 9.21 -11.45 -23.09
C ASP A 190 9.64 -9.98 -23.02
N VAL A 191 10.79 -9.71 -22.40
CA VAL A 191 11.34 -8.36 -22.23
C VAL A 191 12.76 -8.33 -22.77
N ASP A 192 13.04 -7.41 -23.70
CA ASP A 192 14.35 -7.24 -24.35
C ASP A 192 14.92 -8.54 -24.96
N GLY A 193 14.04 -9.36 -25.56
CA GLY A 193 14.40 -10.65 -26.17
C GLY A 193 14.68 -11.78 -25.17
N LYS A 194 14.40 -11.57 -23.88
CA LYS A 194 14.49 -12.60 -22.83
C LYS A 194 13.09 -12.99 -22.36
N SER A 195 12.81 -14.28 -22.39
CA SER A 195 11.61 -14.86 -21.77
C SER A 195 11.85 -15.10 -20.29
N GLY A 196 10.94 -14.66 -19.44
CA GLY A 196 11.05 -14.83 -17.99
C GLY A 196 9.73 -14.68 -17.25
N TYR A 197 9.80 -14.76 -15.93
CA TYR A 197 8.63 -14.79 -15.05
C TYR A 197 8.70 -13.66 -14.04
N VAL A 198 7.58 -12.96 -13.84
CA VAL A 198 7.45 -11.88 -12.85
C VAL A 198 6.36 -12.24 -11.86
N TRP A 199 6.67 -12.11 -10.57
CA TRP A 199 5.74 -12.47 -9.50
C TRP A 199 4.58 -11.48 -9.42
N GLU A 200 3.35 -11.99 -9.25
CA GLU A 200 2.14 -11.17 -9.22
C GLU A 200 2.14 -10.11 -8.11
N GLY A 201 2.82 -10.34 -6.99
CA GLY A 201 2.89 -9.38 -5.89
C GLY A 201 3.64 -8.08 -6.22
N ASN A 202 4.27 -8.02 -7.38
CA ASN A 202 4.88 -6.79 -7.92
C ASN A 202 4.10 -6.19 -9.09
N LEU A 203 2.90 -6.70 -9.36
CA LEU A 203 2.10 -6.36 -10.52
C LEU A 203 0.69 -5.95 -10.10
N ALA A 204 0.04 -5.19 -10.96
CA ALA A 204 -1.41 -5.01 -10.91
C ALA A 204 -1.95 -4.92 -12.33
N ALA A 205 -3.27 -5.06 -12.47
CA ALA A 205 -3.92 -4.95 -13.77
C ALA A 205 -3.56 -3.61 -14.44
N HIS A 206 -3.28 -3.65 -15.74
CA HIS A 206 -3.04 -2.44 -16.52
C HIS A 206 -4.33 -1.61 -16.57
N LEU A 207 -4.20 -0.31 -16.28
CA LEU A 207 -5.31 0.65 -16.37
C LEU A 207 -5.05 1.64 -17.49
N THR A 208 -6.01 1.73 -18.41
CA THR A 208 -5.97 2.65 -19.54
C THR A 208 -6.45 4.03 -19.13
N GLN A 209 -6.11 5.07 -19.91
CA GLN A 209 -6.66 6.41 -19.70
C GLN A 209 -8.21 6.41 -19.68
N ALA A 210 -8.85 5.55 -20.46
CA ALA A 210 -10.29 5.42 -20.48
C ALA A 210 -10.84 4.92 -19.14
N ASP A 211 -10.13 4.01 -18.45
CA ASP A 211 -10.51 3.55 -17.11
C ASP A 211 -10.49 4.71 -16.11
N TYR A 212 -9.47 5.57 -16.16
CA TYR A 212 -9.41 6.76 -15.32
C TYR A 212 -10.52 7.75 -15.63
N GLN A 213 -10.87 7.95 -16.90
CA GLN A 213 -11.95 8.88 -17.27
C GLN A 213 -13.35 8.33 -16.96
N ALA A 214 -13.51 7.01 -16.95
CA ALA A 214 -14.77 6.35 -16.61
C ALA A 214 -15.05 6.36 -15.10
N LEU A 215 -14.05 6.63 -14.26
CA LEU A 215 -14.24 6.81 -12.82
C LEU A 215 -14.92 8.15 -12.54
N ASP A 216 -16.22 8.11 -12.25
CA ASP A 216 -16.97 9.26 -11.76
C ASP A 216 -16.93 9.31 -10.23
N LEU A 217 -16.07 10.19 -9.68
CA LEU A 217 -15.86 10.30 -8.25
C LEU A 217 -17.10 10.83 -7.50
N ALA A 218 -17.93 11.64 -8.16
CA ALA A 218 -19.14 12.21 -7.57
C ALA A 218 -20.15 11.13 -7.16
N THR A 219 -20.11 9.95 -7.78
CA THR A 219 -21.00 8.82 -7.44
C THR A 219 -20.73 8.22 -6.06
N PHE A 220 -19.56 8.50 -5.48
CA PHE A 220 -19.22 8.08 -4.12
C PHE A 220 -19.64 9.10 -3.06
N ASP A 221 -20.14 10.28 -3.43
CA ASP A 221 -20.58 11.28 -2.47
C ASP A 221 -21.64 10.73 -1.51
N GLY A 222 -21.44 10.95 -0.22
CA GLY A 222 -22.28 10.45 0.87
C GLY A 222 -22.22 8.93 1.07
N LYS A 223 -21.38 8.18 0.33
CA LYS A 223 -21.19 6.73 0.50
C LYS A 223 -20.07 6.43 1.49
N TYR A 224 -20.11 5.27 2.11
CA TYR A 224 -18.96 4.74 2.85
C TYR A 224 -18.00 3.99 1.90
N PRO A 225 -16.70 3.83 2.24
CA PRO A 225 -15.72 3.16 1.38
C PRO A 225 -16.09 1.74 0.91
N MET A 226 -16.94 1.05 1.69
CA MET A 226 -17.41 -0.31 1.41
C MET A 226 -18.81 -0.36 0.81
N ASP A 227 -19.48 0.78 0.66
CA ASP A 227 -20.78 0.84 -0.02
C ASP A 227 -20.61 0.57 -1.50
N ARG A 228 -21.60 -0.10 -2.08
CA ARG A 228 -21.61 -0.42 -3.50
C ARG A 228 -22.03 0.78 -4.34
N VAL A 229 -21.27 1.03 -5.39
CA VAL A 229 -21.60 1.90 -6.51
C VAL A 229 -21.46 1.04 -7.77
N GLY A 230 -22.60 0.63 -8.34
CA GLY A 230 -22.64 -0.41 -9.36
C GLY A 230 -22.08 -1.74 -8.85
N SER A 231 -21.09 -2.31 -9.54
CA SER A 231 -20.44 -3.58 -9.18
C SER A 231 -19.25 -3.43 -8.22
N ARG A 232 -18.81 -2.20 -7.93
CA ARG A 232 -17.60 -1.89 -7.16
C ARG A 232 -17.93 -1.12 -5.89
N THR A 233 -16.93 -0.96 -5.03
CA THR A 233 -16.95 -0.01 -3.90
C THR A 233 -15.78 0.94 -4.08
N PHE A 234 -15.76 2.09 -3.38
CA PHE A 234 -14.61 3.00 -3.40
C PHE A 234 -13.31 2.25 -3.04
N ALA A 235 -13.33 1.48 -1.95
CA ALA A 235 -12.17 0.73 -1.48
C ALA A 235 -11.71 -0.40 -2.42
N THR A 236 -12.56 -0.84 -3.35
CA THR A 236 -12.26 -1.98 -4.25
C THR A 236 -12.10 -1.59 -5.71
N ASP A 237 -12.45 -0.35 -6.09
CA ASP A 237 -12.28 0.13 -7.44
C ASP A 237 -10.79 0.14 -7.84
N PRO A 238 -10.43 -0.42 -9.01
CA PRO A 238 -9.04 -0.57 -9.40
C PRO A 238 -8.34 0.76 -9.64
N VAL A 239 -9.04 1.78 -10.15
CA VAL A 239 -8.47 3.12 -10.36
C VAL A 239 -8.27 3.81 -9.02
N VAL A 240 -9.23 3.73 -8.10
CA VAL A 240 -9.07 4.28 -6.74
C VAL A 240 -7.88 3.63 -6.03
N LYS A 241 -7.79 2.29 -6.05
CA LYS A 241 -6.66 1.55 -5.47
C LYS A 241 -5.32 1.97 -6.05
N ARG A 242 -5.26 2.17 -7.37
CA ARG A 242 -4.07 2.64 -8.07
C ARG A 242 -3.67 4.03 -7.59
N LEU A 243 -4.61 4.97 -7.59
CA LEU A 243 -4.36 6.35 -7.17
C LEU A 243 -3.83 6.42 -5.72
N ILE A 244 -4.44 5.68 -4.79
CA ILE A 244 -3.98 5.60 -3.40
C ILE A 244 -2.59 4.96 -3.33
N GLY A 245 -2.38 3.83 -4.01
CA GLY A 245 -1.10 3.12 -4.00
C GLY A 245 0.05 3.93 -4.61
N ASP A 246 -0.22 4.80 -5.58
CA ASP A 246 0.76 5.71 -6.17
C ASP A 246 1.03 6.93 -5.27
N ALA A 247 0.11 7.26 -4.36
CA ALA A 247 0.26 8.40 -3.45
C ALA A 247 1.24 8.10 -2.30
N VAL A 248 1.24 6.87 -1.77
CA VAL A 248 1.99 6.50 -0.56
C VAL A 248 3.09 5.45 -0.80
N PRO A 249 4.12 5.40 0.05
CA PRO A 249 5.01 4.25 0.12
C PRO A 249 4.27 2.94 0.42
N ARG A 250 4.80 1.80 -0.05
CA ARG A 250 4.14 0.48 0.13
C ARG A 250 3.91 0.10 1.60
N ASP A 251 4.81 0.46 2.50
CA ASP A 251 4.68 0.16 3.92
C ASP A 251 3.56 0.97 4.58
N ILE A 252 3.35 2.22 4.15
CA ILE A 252 2.21 3.05 4.58
C ILE A 252 0.91 2.46 4.06
N LEU A 253 0.85 2.09 2.77
CA LEU A 253 -0.33 1.42 2.20
C LEU A 253 -0.69 0.14 2.98
N GLN A 254 0.32 -0.66 3.32
CA GLN A 254 0.11 -1.90 4.08
C GLN A 254 -0.44 -1.63 5.49
N ARG A 255 0.02 -0.58 6.17
CA ARG A 255 -0.49 -0.20 7.49
C ARG A 255 -1.94 0.25 7.43
N MET A 256 -2.31 1.07 6.44
CA MET A 256 -3.71 1.48 6.21
C MET A 256 -4.64 0.27 5.99
N GLN A 257 -4.13 -0.80 5.36
CA GLN A 257 -4.91 -1.99 5.02
C GLN A 257 -4.91 -3.08 6.10
N ALA A 258 -3.96 -3.05 7.04
CA ALA A 258 -3.73 -4.16 7.98
C ALA A 258 -4.87 -4.35 9.01
N SER A 259 -5.55 -3.27 9.38
CA SER A 259 -6.61 -3.30 10.41
C SER A 259 -7.72 -2.30 10.06
N PRO A 260 -8.52 -2.59 9.01
CA PRO A 260 -9.57 -1.69 8.55
C PRO A 260 -10.57 -1.43 9.68
N GLY A 261 -10.78 -0.17 10.01
CA GLY A 261 -11.70 0.26 11.06
C GLY A 261 -12.84 1.12 10.52
N PRO A 262 -13.48 1.90 11.39
CA PRO A 262 -14.52 2.85 11.01
C PRO A 262 -14.06 3.84 9.93
N ALA A 263 -15.02 4.33 9.15
CA ALA A 263 -14.85 5.36 8.15
C ALA A 263 -15.98 6.38 8.26
N SER A 264 -15.73 7.62 7.84
CA SER A 264 -16.79 8.61 7.63
C SER A 264 -17.44 8.39 6.25
N PRO A 265 -18.63 8.99 6.00
CA PRO A 265 -19.09 9.16 4.63
C PRO A 265 -18.04 9.91 3.81
N ILE A 266 -17.89 9.48 2.56
CA ILE A 266 -17.09 10.15 1.55
C ILE A 266 -17.77 11.47 1.20
N VAL A 267 -16.96 12.52 1.06
CA VAL A 267 -17.43 13.85 0.66
C VAL A 267 -16.82 14.18 -0.69
N TYR A 268 -17.62 14.65 -1.63
CA TYR A 268 -17.16 15.17 -2.91
C TYR A 268 -17.61 16.63 -3.08
N GLY A 269 -16.67 17.51 -3.40
CA GLY A 269 -16.92 18.93 -3.59
C GLY A 269 -15.76 19.62 -4.27
N ASP A 270 -16.02 20.69 -5.02
CA ASP A 270 -15.01 21.51 -5.69
C ASP A 270 -13.99 20.73 -6.56
N GLY A 271 -14.44 19.61 -7.14
CA GLY A 271 -13.60 18.75 -7.96
C GLY A 271 -12.59 17.94 -7.16
N GLU A 272 -12.81 17.71 -5.86
CA GLU A 272 -12.02 16.82 -5.01
C GLU A 272 -12.92 15.89 -4.20
N LEU A 273 -12.46 14.66 -4.00
CA LEU A 273 -13.08 13.68 -3.11
C LEU A 273 -12.24 13.56 -1.84
N LEU A 274 -12.89 13.46 -0.68
CA LEU A 274 -12.29 13.13 0.62
C LEU A 274 -12.92 11.84 1.17
N SER A 275 -12.07 10.89 1.55
CA SER A 275 -12.41 9.69 2.30
C SER A 275 -11.53 9.58 3.54
N TRP A 276 -12.13 9.60 4.73
CA TRP A 276 -11.41 9.38 5.99
C TRP A 276 -11.69 7.99 6.55
N SER A 277 -10.67 7.35 7.12
CA SER A 277 -10.83 6.10 7.84
C SER A 277 -9.79 5.97 8.94
N CYS A 278 -10.01 5.02 9.85
CA CYS A 278 -9.10 4.77 10.95
C CYS A 278 -8.83 3.29 11.19
N LYS A 279 -7.82 3.03 12.02
CA LYS A 279 -7.58 1.72 12.59
C LYS A 279 -8.71 1.35 13.54
N GLN A 280 -9.16 0.11 13.42
CA GLN A 280 -10.20 -0.47 14.27
C GLN A 280 -9.85 -0.30 15.77
N HIS A 281 -10.78 0.28 16.54
CA HIS A 281 -10.66 0.59 17.97
C HIS A 281 -9.55 1.59 18.37
N ASP A 282 -8.95 2.29 17.40
CA ASP A 282 -7.76 3.13 17.65
C ASP A 282 -7.78 4.41 16.80
N CYS A 283 -8.97 5.00 16.62
CA CYS A 283 -9.17 6.07 15.65
C CYS A 283 -8.51 7.41 16.00
N GLY A 284 -8.34 7.69 17.30
CA GLY A 284 -7.61 8.87 17.74
C GLY A 284 -6.14 8.80 17.32
N ALA A 285 -5.48 7.68 17.64
CA ALA A 285 -4.04 7.53 17.43
C ALA A 285 -3.66 7.13 16.01
N GLN A 286 -4.55 6.44 15.27
CA GLN A 286 -4.25 5.91 13.93
C GLN A 286 -5.41 6.13 12.97
N ASN A 287 -5.25 7.14 12.11
CA ASN A 287 -6.21 7.52 11.09
C ASN A 287 -5.51 7.99 9.81
N TRP A 288 -6.27 8.04 8.72
CA TRP A 288 -5.79 8.48 7.43
C TRP A 288 -6.92 9.11 6.62
N SER A 289 -6.54 10.03 5.75
CA SER A 289 -7.44 10.66 4.79
C SER A 289 -6.89 10.46 3.39
N VAL A 290 -7.77 10.03 2.49
CA VAL A 290 -7.50 9.95 1.06
C VAL A 290 -8.23 11.10 0.41
N PHE A 291 -7.49 11.94 -0.29
CA PHE A 291 -8.03 12.96 -1.17
C PHE A 291 -7.77 12.58 -2.61
N ILE A 292 -8.74 12.73 -3.50
CA ILE A 292 -8.58 12.49 -4.94
C ILE A 292 -9.06 13.71 -5.71
N LEU A 293 -8.13 14.38 -6.39
CA LEU A 293 -8.43 15.48 -7.29
C LEU A 293 -9.06 14.95 -8.58
N ASP A 294 -10.23 15.46 -8.91
CA ASP A 294 -11.06 15.09 -10.06
C ASP A 294 -10.74 15.94 -11.30
N GLY A 295 -9.47 15.89 -11.72
CA GLY A 295 -8.99 16.57 -12.92
C GLY A 295 -8.86 15.67 -14.14
N PRO A 296 -8.45 16.22 -15.30
CA PRO A 296 -8.09 15.46 -16.50
C PRO A 296 -7.04 14.37 -16.24
N ARG A 297 -6.19 14.60 -15.23
CA ARG A 297 -5.31 13.61 -14.64
C ARG A 297 -5.69 13.48 -13.17
N LYS A 298 -6.50 12.49 -12.84
CA LYS A 298 -6.84 12.19 -11.46
C LYS A 298 -5.56 11.88 -10.68
N PHE A 299 -5.49 12.38 -9.47
CA PHE A 299 -4.32 12.28 -8.61
C PHE A 299 -4.76 12.21 -7.16
N ALA A 300 -4.11 11.39 -6.34
CA ALA A 300 -4.41 11.28 -4.92
C ALA A 300 -3.30 11.82 -4.04
N ARG A 301 -3.70 12.47 -2.95
CA ARG A 301 -2.86 12.83 -1.80
C ARG A 301 -3.40 12.11 -0.58
N VAL A 302 -2.50 11.65 0.29
CA VAL A 302 -2.88 10.87 1.47
C VAL A 302 -2.26 11.50 2.70
N CYS A 303 -3.08 11.77 3.70
CA CYS A 303 -2.63 12.04 5.05
C CYS A 303 -2.60 10.72 5.82
N TYR A 304 -1.54 10.48 6.58
CA TYR A 304 -1.44 9.34 7.51
C TYR A 304 -0.98 9.82 8.89
N HIS A 305 -1.70 9.40 9.93
CA HIS A 305 -1.42 9.70 11.32
C HIS A 305 -1.16 8.42 12.13
N ASP A 306 -0.15 8.46 12.97
CA ASP A 306 0.29 7.37 13.84
C ASP A 306 0.95 7.97 15.09
N GLU A 307 0.16 8.24 16.12
CA GLU A 307 0.57 8.99 17.32
C GLU A 307 1.85 8.43 17.95
N GLU A 308 2.04 7.11 17.94
CA GLU A 308 3.24 6.47 18.49
C GLU A 308 4.53 6.90 17.77
N LYS A 309 4.45 7.18 16.45
CA LYS A 309 5.61 7.52 15.62
C LYS A 309 5.82 9.01 15.42
N MET A 310 4.74 9.79 15.46
CA MET A 310 4.77 11.19 15.08
C MET A 310 4.10 12.12 16.10
N GLY A 311 3.67 11.60 17.26
CA GLY A 311 2.97 12.39 18.27
C GLY A 311 1.70 13.01 17.70
N ASP A 312 1.39 14.25 18.11
CA ASP A 312 0.25 15.02 17.60
C ASP A 312 0.55 15.67 16.23
N SER A 313 1.08 14.88 15.30
CA SER A 313 1.28 15.33 13.91
C SER A 313 0.87 14.24 12.94
N SER A 314 0.63 14.62 11.70
CA SER A 314 0.33 13.74 10.58
C SER A 314 1.33 13.97 9.46
N GLU A 315 1.57 12.93 8.66
CA GLU A 315 2.47 12.99 7.50
C GLU A 315 1.63 12.96 6.21
N TRP A 316 1.92 13.88 5.29
CA TRP A 316 1.27 13.97 3.99
C TRP A 316 2.10 13.32 2.90
N TYR A 317 1.44 12.64 1.97
CA TYR A 317 2.06 11.87 0.91
C TYR A 317 1.46 12.17 -0.45
N GLU A 318 2.36 12.30 -1.42
CA GLU A 318 2.05 12.48 -2.83
C GLU A 318 3.10 11.74 -3.67
N ARG A 319 2.64 11.04 -4.72
CA ARG A 319 3.54 10.36 -5.69
C ARG A 319 4.60 9.47 -5.01
N GLY A 320 4.19 8.77 -3.95
CA GLY A 320 5.01 7.84 -3.18
C GLY A 320 6.03 8.51 -2.26
N LYS A 321 5.92 9.83 -2.03
CA LYS A 321 6.87 10.60 -1.22
C LYS A 321 6.14 11.41 -0.17
N SER A 322 6.78 11.59 0.99
CA SER A 322 6.31 12.57 1.98
C SER A 322 6.45 13.99 1.41
N THR A 323 5.42 14.80 1.60
CA THR A 323 5.39 16.23 1.25
C THR A 323 5.51 17.14 2.47
N GLY A 324 5.45 16.57 3.69
CA GLY A 324 5.68 17.27 4.94
C GLY A 324 4.74 16.82 6.05
N ARG A 325 5.03 17.32 7.26
CA ARG A 325 4.19 17.11 8.45
C ARG A 325 3.29 18.29 8.72
N GLN A 326 2.11 17.99 9.24
CA GLN A 326 1.19 18.98 9.78
C GLN A 326 0.81 18.63 11.21
N PRO A 327 0.53 19.63 12.07
CA PRO A 327 -0.01 19.37 13.41
C PRO A 327 -1.37 18.66 13.33
N GLY A 328 -1.66 17.83 14.33
CA GLY A 328 -2.91 17.09 14.45
C GLY A 328 -3.01 15.82 13.61
N GLY A 329 -4.11 15.11 13.82
CA GLY A 329 -4.51 13.94 13.03
C GLY A 329 -4.97 14.30 11.62
N CYS A 330 -5.34 13.28 10.85
CA CYS A 330 -5.79 13.50 9.48
C CYS A 330 -7.22 14.04 9.40
N PRO A 331 -7.47 15.04 8.53
CA PRO A 331 -8.75 15.74 8.44
C PRO A 331 -9.86 14.84 7.91
N SER A 332 -11.00 14.80 8.60
CA SER A 332 -12.19 14.06 8.17
C SER A 332 -13.20 14.88 7.36
N GLU A 333 -12.95 16.17 7.22
CA GLU A 333 -13.74 17.12 6.45
C GLU A 333 -12.83 18.01 5.60
N PHE A 334 -13.40 18.69 4.61
CA PHE A 334 -12.68 19.74 3.91
C PHE A 334 -12.56 20.94 4.85
N ASP A 335 -11.47 20.99 5.62
CA ASP A 335 -11.06 22.25 6.22
C ASP A 335 -10.81 23.25 5.08
N GLY A 336 -11.24 24.50 5.24
CA GLY A 336 -11.07 25.54 4.22
C GLY A 336 -9.61 25.91 3.97
N ILE A 337 -8.89 25.01 3.28
CA ILE A 337 -7.50 25.16 2.81
C ILE A 337 -7.38 26.39 1.91
#